data_AF-A0A218Q649-F1
#
_entry.id   AF-A0A218Q649-F1
#
_cell.length_a   1.000
_cell.length_b   1.000
_cell.length_c   1.000
_cell.angle_alpha   90.00
_cell.angle_beta   90.00
_cell.angle_gamma   90.00
#
_symmetry.space_group_name_H-M   'P 1'
#
loop_
_entity.id
_entity.type
_entity.pdbx_description
1 polymer ?
#
loop_
_entity_poly.entity_id
_entity_poly.type
_entity_poly.pdbx_seq_one_letter_code
_entity_poly.pdbx_strand_id
1 'polypeptide(L)'
;MATMGKYCKAYSLKALRQFDQWIENSENTRKETQQVDGQVVEVKRVLTDEDILYLQENYVVTDGVFLDENIIFDNVTPSWKEFCQTTLFFEIPVYETVELEASAS
;
A
#
# COMPACT_ATOMS: atom_id res chain seq x y z
N MET A 1 10.25 -12.37 8.09
CA MET A 1 8.87 -12.32 8.59
C MET A 1 8.28 -11.05 8.05
N ALA A 2 7.09 -11.10 7.46
CA ALA A 2 6.43 -9.92 6.94
C ALA A 2 6.21 -8.89 8.07
N THR A 3 6.45 -7.62 7.77
CA THR A 3 6.34 -6.53 8.73
C THR A 3 5.02 -5.79 8.50
N MET A 4 4.15 -5.81 9.51
CA MET A 4 2.95 -4.96 9.51
C MET A 4 3.35 -3.53 9.91
N GLY A 5 3.06 -2.56 9.04
CA GLY A 5 3.18 -1.15 9.38
C GLY A 5 2.19 -0.73 10.45
N LYS A 6 2.47 0.40 11.12
CA LYS A 6 1.54 1.03 12.08
C LYS A 6 0.34 1.66 11.38
N TYR A 7 0.53 2.07 10.12
CA TYR A 7 -0.49 2.72 9.33
C TYR A 7 -0.27 2.47 7.83
N CYS A 8 -1.35 2.19 7.13
CA CYS A 8 -1.43 2.26 5.68
C CYS A 8 -2.81 2.81 5.29
N LYS A 9 -2.91 3.40 4.10
CA LYS A 9 -4.17 3.87 3.53
C LYS A 9 -4.32 3.35 2.10
N ALA A 10 -5.53 2.90 1.80
CA ALA A 10 -5.88 2.32 0.53
C ALA A 10 -6.22 3.42 -0.50
N TYR A 11 -5.67 3.32 -1.69
CA TYR A 11 -5.93 4.23 -2.81
C TYR A 11 -6.17 3.44 -4.09
N SER A 12 -7.00 3.98 -4.98
CA SER A 12 -7.12 3.42 -6.33
C SER A 12 -5.83 3.65 -7.12
N LEU A 13 -5.46 2.68 -7.95
CA LEU A 13 -4.30 2.80 -8.82
C LEU A 13 -4.43 3.96 -9.78
N LYS A 14 -5.66 4.25 -10.23
CA LYS A 14 -5.95 5.47 -10.99
C LYS A 14 -5.48 6.74 -10.30
N ALA A 15 -5.66 6.87 -8.98
CA ALA A 15 -5.21 8.05 -8.24
C ALA A 15 -3.68 8.08 -8.14
N LEU A 16 -3.04 6.93 -7.88
CA LEU A 16 -1.59 6.82 -7.77
C LEU A 16 -0.88 7.15 -9.10
N ARG A 17 -1.44 6.69 -10.23
CA ARG A 17 -0.96 6.97 -11.60
C ARG A 17 -1.04 8.45 -12.01
N GLN A 18 -1.70 9.31 -11.23
CA GLN A 18 -1.69 10.76 -11.48
C GLN A 18 -0.35 11.41 -11.14
N PHE A 19 0.53 10.72 -10.42
CA PHE A 19 1.88 11.20 -10.19
C PHE A 19 2.74 10.97 -11.44
N ASP A 20 3.27 12.05 -12.02
CA ASP A 20 3.98 12.01 -13.32
C ASP A 20 5.20 11.09 -13.36
N GLN A 21 5.82 10.81 -12.20
CA GLN A 21 7.00 9.95 -12.09
C GLN A 21 6.66 8.54 -11.58
N TRP A 22 5.38 8.16 -11.64
CA TRP A 22 4.90 6.84 -11.24
C TRP A 22 5.40 5.75 -12.21
N ILE A 23 6.12 4.76 -11.68
CA ILE A 23 6.63 3.61 -12.43
C ILE A 23 6.34 2.35 -11.61
N GLU A 24 5.42 1.52 -12.10
CA GLU A 24 4.99 0.30 -11.40
C GLU A 24 6.00 -0.82 -11.54
N ASN A 25 6.32 -1.46 -10.43
CA ASN A 25 6.96 -2.77 -10.45
C ASN A 25 5.90 -3.88 -10.63
N SER A 26 5.37 -4.00 -11.85
CA SER A 26 4.37 -5.01 -12.20
C SER A 26 4.85 -6.44 -11.98
N GLU A 27 6.17 -6.67 -11.95
CA GLU A 27 6.73 -7.99 -11.65
C GLU A 27 6.54 -8.40 -10.19
N ASN A 28 6.24 -7.46 -9.29
CA ASN A 28 6.10 -7.72 -7.86
C ASN A 28 4.64 -7.72 -7.37
N THR A 29 3.67 -7.65 -8.28
CA THR A 29 2.24 -7.78 -7.95
C THR A 29 1.97 -9.06 -7.17
N ARG A 30 0.98 -9.01 -6.28
CA ARG A 30 0.56 -10.20 -5.55
C ARG A 30 0.10 -11.28 -6.53
N LYS A 31 0.28 -12.52 -6.11
CA LYS A 31 -0.26 -13.66 -6.84
C LYS A 31 -1.72 -13.86 -6.46
N GLU A 32 -2.51 -14.23 -7.45
CA GLU A 32 -3.89 -14.63 -7.27
C GLU A 32 -4.08 -16.04 -7.80
N THR A 33 -4.91 -16.78 -7.09
CA THR A 33 -5.28 -18.13 -7.47
C THR A 33 -6.34 -18.05 -8.57
N GLN A 34 -6.04 -18.59 -9.73
CA GLN A 34 -6.96 -18.69 -10.85
C GLN A 34 -7.20 -20.15 -11.23
N GLN A 35 -8.41 -20.44 -11.71
CA GLN A 35 -8.69 -21.72 -12.35
C GLN A 35 -8.46 -21.59 -13.85
N VAL A 36 -7.46 -22.31 -14.37
CA VAL A 36 -7.14 -22.41 -15.80
C VAL A 36 -7.24 -23.88 -16.19
N ASP A 37 -8.10 -24.20 -17.16
CA ASP A 37 -8.33 -25.57 -17.64
C ASP A 37 -8.63 -26.60 -16.53
N GLY A 38 -9.36 -26.17 -15.49
CA GLY A 38 -9.72 -27.02 -14.34
C GLY A 38 -8.59 -27.23 -13.32
N GLN A 39 -7.42 -26.60 -13.51
CA GLN A 39 -6.32 -26.59 -12.56
C GLN A 39 -6.26 -25.26 -11.81
N VAL A 40 -5.96 -25.34 -10.52
CA VAL A 40 -5.73 -24.18 -9.65
C VAL A 40 -4.28 -23.77 -9.80
N VAL A 41 -4.03 -22.60 -10.38
CA VAL A 41 -2.69 -22.05 -10.60
C VAL A 41 -2.56 -20.69 -9.93
N GLU A 42 -1.37 -20.39 -9.41
CA GLU A 42 -1.04 -19.04 -8.93
C GLU A 42 -0.44 -18.22 -10.07
N VAL A 43 -1.09 -17.10 -10.39
CA VAL A 43 -0.61 -16.17 -11.43
C VAL A 43 -0.45 -14.77 -10.84
N LYS A 44 0.51 -14.01 -11.35
CA LYS A 44 0.62 -12.59 -11.01
C LYS A 44 -0.63 -11.87 -11.49
N ARG A 45 -1.26 -11.08 -10.61
CA ARG A 45 -2.43 -10.31 -11.03
C ARG A 45 -2.01 -9.17 -11.94
N VAL A 46 -2.89 -8.82 -12.87
CA VAL A 46 -2.69 -7.68 -13.77
C VAL A 46 -3.39 -6.48 -13.15
N LEU A 47 -2.64 -5.41 -12.90
CA LEU A 47 -3.17 -4.19 -12.26
C LEU A 47 -3.89 -3.28 -13.27
N THR A 48 -5.07 -2.84 -12.88
CA THR A 48 -5.96 -1.92 -13.59
C THR A 48 -6.20 -0.66 -12.76
N ASP A 49 -6.73 0.39 -13.37
CA ASP A 49 -7.04 1.65 -12.69
C ASP A 49 -8.03 1.50 -11.51
N GLU A 50 -8.86 0.46 -11.55
CA GLU A 50 -9.87 0.17 -10.52
C GLU A 50 -9.29 -0.58 -9.32
N ASP A 51 -8.08 -1.13 -9.45
CA ASP A 51 -7.42 -1.85 -8.37
C ASP A 51 -7.02 -0.93 -7.24
N ILE A 52 -7.05 -1.48 -6.03
CA ILE A 52 -6.66 -0.78 -4.81
C ILE A 52 -5.26 -1.24 -4.39
N LEU A 53 -4.37 -0.28 -4.15
CA LEU A 53 -3.06 -0.50 -3.54
C LEU A 53 -2.97 0.25 -2.21
N TYR A 54 -1.93 -0.04 -1.43
CA TYR A 54 -1.76 0.48 -0.08
C TYR A 54 -0.53 1.40 -0.02
N LEU A 55 -0.77 2.67 0.30
CA LEU A 55 0.30 3.60 0.66
C LEU A 55 0.65 3.42 2.14
N GLN A 56 1.88 3.01 2.39
CA GLN A 56 2.42 2.69 3.70
C GLN A 56 2.94 3.95 4.42
N GLU A 57 3.13 3.88 5.73
CA GLU A 57 3.66 5.00 6.55
C GLU A 57 5.05 5.51 6.11
N ASN A 58 5.84 4.66 5.45
CA ASN A 58 7.14 5.02 4.88
C ASN A 58 7.05 5.58 3.44
N TYR A 59 5.84 5.86 2.95
CA TYR A 59 5.53 6.33 1.59
C TYR A 59 5.81 5.31 0.48
N VAL A 60 6.03 4.04 0.80
CA VAL A 60 6.08 2.96 -0.19
C VAL A 60 4.66 2.51 -0.54
N VAL A 61 4.43 2.11 -1.78
CA VAL A 61 3.16 1.53 -2.20
C VAL A 61 3.31 0.02 -2.40
N THR A 62 2.41 -0.74 -1.79
CA THR A 62 2.39 -2.21 -1.82
C THR A 62 1.06 -2.74 -2.35
N ASP A 63 1.10 -3.89 -3.01
CA ASP A 63 -0.08 -4.67 -3.44
C ASP A 63 -0.51 -5.64 -2.33
N GLY A 64 -0.71 -5.09 -1.14
CA GLY A 64 -1.00 -5.81 0.09
C GLY A 64 -0.76 -4.94 1.32
N VAL A 65 -1.16 -5.41 2.50
CA VAL A 65 -1.05 -4.65 3.76
C VAL A 65 0.33 -4.71 4.42
N PHE A 66 1.17 -5.66 4.01
CA PHE A 66 2.52 -5.83 4.55
C PHE A 66 3.51 -4.86 3.90
N LEU A 67 4.42 -4.33 4.71
CA LEU A 67 5.28 -3.19 4.34
C LEU A 67 6.48 -3.60 3.46
N ASP A 68 6.84 -4.88 3.50
CA ASP A 68 7.99 -5.49 2.84
C ASP A 68 7.60 -6.51 1.75
N GLU A 69 6.30 -6.67 1.47
CA GLU A 69 5.79 -7.58 0.44
C GLU A 69 5.12 -6.81 -0.70
N ASN A 70 5.24 -7.38 -1.91
CA ASN A 70 4.56 -6.90 -3.11
C ASN A 70 4.68 -5.39 -3.35
N ILE A 71 5.86 -4.83 -3.08
CA ILE A 71 6.22 -3.43 -3.33
C ILE A 71 6.03 -3.10 -4.81
N ILE A 72 5.10 -2.20 -5.10
CA ILE A 72 4.78 -1.70 -6.44
C ILE A 72 5.55 -0.41 -6.75
N PHE A 73 5.80 0.43 -5.74
CA PHE A 73 6.54 1.68 -5.90
C PHE A 73 7.29 2.06 -4.63
N ASP A 74 8.61 2.26 -4.72
CA ASP A 74 9.52 2.58 -3.62
C ASP A 74 10.40 3.82 -3.85
N ASN A 75 10.18 4.54 -4.96
CA ASN A 75 10.92 5.76 -5.26
C ASN A 75 10.41 6.95 -4.43
N VAL A 76 10.75 6.96 -3.14
CA VAL A 76 10.30 7.97 -2.17
C VAL A 76 11.07 9.29 -2.32
N THR A 77 10.59 10.15 -3.20
CA THR A 77 11.14 11.49 -3.44
C THR A 77 10.39 12.59 -2.67
N PRO A 78 10.94 13.81 -2.56
CA PRO A 78 10.20 14.95 -2.01
C PRO A 78 8.92 15.27 -2.79
N SER A 79 8.96 15.21 -4.13
CA SER A 79 7.78 15.44 -4.99
C SER A 79 6.70 14.38 -4.78
N TRP A 80 7.09 13.12 -4.56
CA TRP A 80 6.16 12.06 -4.21
C TRP A 80 5.46 12.33 -2.86
N LYS A 81 6.22 12.72 -1.83
CA LYS A 81 5.64 13.06 -0.52
C LYS A 81 4.65 14.23 -0.62
N GLU A 82 5.00 15.25 -1.39
CA GLU A 82 4.12 16.40 -1.65
C GLU A 82 2.84 15.97 -2.36
N PHE A 83 2.93 15.15 -3.41
CA PHE A 83 1.77 14.58 -4.09
C PHE A 83 0.87 13.78 -3.13
N CYS A 84 1.47 12.91 -2.30
CA CYS A 84 0.74 12.15 -1.30
C CYS A 84 -0.01 13.03 -0.31
N GLN A 85 0.59 14.13 0.15
CA GLN A 85 -0.03 15.03 1.13
C GLN A 85 -1.09 15.93 0.50
N THR A 86 -0.84 16.46 -0.70
CA THR A 86 -1.66 17.51 -1.32
C THR A 86 -2.77 16.96 -2.22
N THR A 87 -2.52 15.83 -2.89
CA THR A 87 -3.45 15.25 -3.88
C THR A 87 -4.15 14.03 -3.32
N LEU A 88 -3.41 13.13 -2.66
CA LEU A 88 -4.00 11.94 -2.03
C LEU A 88 -4.54 12.22 -0.62
N PHE A 89 -4.20 13.36 -0.02
CA PHE A 89 -4.54 13.69 1.38
C PHE A 89 -4.12 12.55 2.33
N PHE A 90 -2.90 12.06 2.14
CA PHE A 90 -2.28 11.07 3.01
C PHE A 90 -1.70 11.74 4.25
N GLU A 91 -2.29 11.41 5.40
CA GLU A 91 -1.85 11.88 6.70
C GLU A 91 -1.74 10.68 7.64
N ILE A 92 -0.62 10.59 8.36
CA ILE A 92 -0.42 9.56 9.36
C ILE A 92 -1.05 10.06 10.67
N PRO A 93 -2.01 9.33 11.25
CA PRO A 93 -2.62 9.75 12.51
C PRO A 93 -1.59 9.80 13.64
N VAL A 94 -1.63 10.85 14.45
CA VAL A 94 -0.88 10.92 15.71
C VAL A 94 -1.73 10.28 16.80
N TYR A 95 -1.35 9.09 17.25
CA TYR A 95 -2.01 8.42 18.37
C TYR A 95 -1.35 8.86 19.68
N GLU A 96 -2.09 9.56 20.53
CA GLU A 96 -1.67 9.76 21.93
C GLU A 96 -1.87 8.44 22.70
N THR A 97 -0.82 7.98 23.38
CA THR A 97 -0.93 6.84 24.30
C THR A 97 -1.72 7.27 25.52
N VAL A 98 -2.96 6.80 25.65
CA VAL A 98 -3.74 6.96 26.88
C VAL A 98 -3.26 5.93 27.89
N GLU A 99 -2.53 6.38 28.92
CA GLU A 99 -2.24 5.55 30.09
C GLU A 99 -3.53 5.39 30.90
N LEU A 100 -4.17 4.22 30.79
CA LEU A 100 -5.30 3.85 31.62
C LEU A 100 -4.76 3.51 33.02
N GLU A 101 -4.78 4.46 33.95
CA GLU A 101 -4.57 4.15 35.35
C GLU A 101 -5.70 3.23 35.81
N ALA A 102 -5.37 1.95 36.00
CA ALA A 102 -6.27 0.99 36.63
C ALA A 102 -6.56 1.51 38.04
N SER A 103 -7.73 2.12 38.21
CA SER A 103 -8.24 2.50 39.53
C SER A 103 -8.42 1.22 40.34
N ALA A 104 -7.48 0.96 41.25
CA ALA A 104 -7.66 -0.04 42.27
C ALA A 104 -8.84 0.39 43.15
N SER A 105 -9.89 -0.43 43.22
CA SER A 105 -10.99 -0.32 44.17
C SER A 105 -11.41 -1.71 44.58
#